data_AF-A0A0A1X2Q4-F1
#
_entry.id   AF-A0A0A1X2Q4-F1
#
_cell.length_a   1.000
_cell.length_b   1.000
_cell.length_c   1.000
_cell.angle_alpha   90.00
_cell.angle_beta   90.00
_cell.angle_gamma   90.00
#
_symmetry.space_group_name_H-M   'P 1'
#
loop_
_entity.id
_entity.type
_entity.pdbx_description
1 polymer ?
#
loop_
_entity_poly.entity_id
_entity_poly.type
_entity_poly.pdbx_seq_one_letter_code
_entity_poly.pdbx_strand_id
1 'polypeptide(L)'
;MAFKVLFSLLAVLLCANAVFGVKVISKAQWGGRTAKSRSNLASGLSYAVIHHTAGAYCSTQAACSQQMRNMQSYHMDSLGWSDIGYNFLIGGDGQVYEGRGWSTMGAHAT
;
A
#
# COMPACT_ATOMS: atom_id res chain seq x y z
N MET A 1 -44.19 -5.96 18.44
CA MET A 1 -43.49 -6.38 17.20
C MET A 1 -42.49 -5.33 16.68
N ALA A 2 -42.81 -4.03 16.69
CA ALA A 2 -41.92 -2.96 16.21
C ALA A 2 -40.55 -2.86 16.91
N PHE A 3 -40.47 -3.13 18.22
CA PHE A 3 -39.22 -3.03 19.00
C PHE A 3 -38.15 -4.07 18.59
N LYS A 4 -38.57 -5.28 18.18
CA LYS A 4 -37.66 -6.31 17.68
C LYS A 4 -37.09 -5.93 16.31
N VAL A 5 -37.90 -5.33 15.44
CA VAL A 5 -37.51 -4.90 14.09
C VAL A 5 -36.50 -3.75 14.14
N LEU A 6 -36.67 -2.80 15.07
CA LEU A 6 -35.73 -1.67 15.25
C LEU A 6 -34.35 -2.14 15.76
N PHE A 7 -34.32 -3.11 16.68
CA PHE A 7 -33.08 -3.71 17.19
C PHE A 7 -32.35 -4.51 16.12
N SER A 8 -33.08 -5.24 15.27
CA SER A 8 -32.50 -5.97 14.13
C SER A 8 -31.94 -5.04 13.06
N LEU A 9 -32.63 -3.93 12.74
CA LEU A 9 -32.12 -2.91 11.81
C LEU A 9 -30.86 -2.20 12.33
N LEU A 10 -30.81 -1.86 13.62
CA LEU A 10 -29.64 -1.24 14.24
C LEU A 10 -28.44 -2.19 14.26
N ALA A 11 -28.65 -3.48 14.56
CA ALA A 11 -27.61 -4.51 14.52
C ALA A 11 -27.06 -4.73 13.10
N VAL A 12 -27.91 -4.71 12.07
CA VAL A 12 -27.46 -4.82 10.66
C VAL A 12 -26.67 -3.59 10.22
N LEU A 13 -27.07 -2.37 10.63
CA LEU A 13 -26.29 -1.14 10.38
C LEU A 13 -24.94 -1.12 11.12
N LEU A 14 -24.87 -1.68 12.33
CA LEU A 14 -23.63 -1.83 13.10
C LEU A 14 -22.69 -2.89 12.47
N CYS A 15 -23.21 -4.00 11.95
CA CYS A 15 -22.42 -5.03 11.28
C CYS A 15 -21.95 -4.62 9.88
N ALA A 16 -22.67 -3.74 9.17
CA ALA A 16 -22.29 -3.27 7.84
C ALA A 16 -21.01 -2.40 7.82
N ASN A 17 -20.59 -1.86 8.99
CA ASN A 17 -19.38 -1.06 9.12
C ASN A 17 -18.10 -1.88 9.36
N ALA A 18 -18.21 -3.21 9.43
CA ALA A 18 -17.09 -4.10 9.71
C ALA A 18 -16.78 -5.04 8.53
N VAL A 19 -16.62 -4.49 7.32
CA VAL A 19 -15.76 -5.10 6.30
C VAL A 19 -14.46 -4.30 6.29
N PHE A 20 -13.59 -4.56 7.26
CA PHE A 20 -12.27 -3.92 7.33
C PHE A 20 -11.36 -4.52 6.25
N GLY A 21 -11.51 -4.03 5.02
CA GLY A 21 -10.47 -4.17 4.00
C GLY A 21 -9.28 -3.27 4.37
N VAL A 22 -8.06 -3.77 4.21
CA VAL A 22 -6.87 -2.93 4.32
C VAL A 22 -6.95 -1.84 3.25
N LYS A 23 -6.96 -0.57 3.65
CA LYS A 23 -6.95 0.55 2.71
C LYS A 23 -5.58 0.64 2.04
N VAL A 24 -5.55 0.34 0.75
CA VAL A 24 -4.37 0.49 -0.10
C VAL A 24 -4.47 1.82 -0.85
N ILE A 25 -3.52 2.71 -0.58
CA ILE A 25 -3.28 3.94 -1.34
C ILE A 25 -2.55 3.56 -2.62
N SER A 26 -3.25 3.65 -3.75
CA SER A 26 -2.71 3.31 -5.07
C SER A 26 -1.57 4.23 -5.47
N LYS A 27 -0.77 3.79 -6.45
CA LYS A 27 0.32 4.61 -7.01
C LYS A 27 -0.13 6.02 -7.41
N ALA A 28 -1.28 6.12 -8.07
CA ALA A 28 -1.83 7.40 -8.47
C ALA A 28 -2.24 8.27 -7.26
N GLN A 29 -2.80 7.66 -6.21
CA GLN A 29 -3.29 8.39 -5.04
C GLN A 29 -2.18 9.03 -4.21
N TRP A 30 -0.98 8.43 -4.15
CA TRP A 30 0.18 9.05 -3.50
C TRP A 30 1.04 9.90 -4.45
N GLY A 31 0.63 10.04 -5.71
CA GLY A 31 1.31 10.88 -6.71
C GLY A 31 2.59 10.27 -7.27
N GLY A 32 2.63 8.94 -7.38
CA GLY A 32 3.75 8.23 -7.99
C GLY A 32 3.78 8.30 -9.50
N ARG A 33 4.99 8.33 -10.07
CA ARG A 33 5.20 8.27 -11.52
C ARG A 33 5.16 6.84 -12.06
N THR A 34 4.93 6.70 -13.36
CA THR A 34 4.90 5.43 -14.07
C THR A 34 6.25 4.70 -14.01
N ALA A 35 6.22 3.38 -13.87
CA ALA A 35 7.41 2.54 -13.96
C ALA A 35 8.05 2.60 -15.36
N LYS A 36 9.39 2.55 -15.44
CA LYS A 36 10.13 2.47 -16.72
C LYS A 36 9.90 1.12 -17.42
N SER A 37 9.81 0.05 -16.65
CA SER A 37 9.54 -1.31 -17.13
C SER A 37 8.98 -2.19 -16.01
N ARG A 38 8.41 -3.35 -16.37
CA ARG A 38 7.82 -4.30 -15.43
C ARG A 38 8.21 -5.73 -15.81
N SER A 39 8.54 -6.53 -14.82
CA SER A 39 8.68 -7.99 -14.95
C SER A 39 7.64 -8.64 -14.04
N ASN A 40 6.98 -9.68 -14.53
CA ASN A 40 5.94 -10.36 -13.76
C ASN A 40 6.52 -11.29 -12.71
N LEU A 41 5.88 -11.35 -11.55
CA LEU A 41 6.09 -12.42 -10.59
C LEU A 41 5.38 -13.70 -11.06
N ALA A 42 5.88 -14.85 -10.61
CA ALA A 42 5.16 -16.11 -10.75
C ALA A 42 3.87 -16.09 -9.93
N SER A 43 2.87 -16.87 -10.35
CA SER A 43 1.67 -17.12 -9.56
C SER A 43 1.99 -18.00 -8.33
N GLY A 44 1.21 -17.85 -7.25
CA GLY A 44 1.32 -18.73 -6.09
C GLY A 44 2.59 -18.50 -5.26
N LEU A 45 2.96 -17.24 -5.03
CA LEU A 45 4.11 -16.87 -4.21
C LEU A 45 3.95 -17.38 -2.77
N SER A 46 4.99 -18.03 -2.25
CA SER A 46 5.00 -18.61 -0.89
C SER A 46 5.66 -17.72 0.17
N TYR A 47 6.27 -16.61 -0.24
CA TYR A 47 7.09 -15.78 0.65
C TYR A 47 6.64 -14.33 0.65
N ALA A 48 6.70 -13.73 1.84
CA ALA A 48 6.69 -12.29 2.03
C ALA A 48 7.98 -11.89 2.74
N VAL A 49 8.64 -10.84 2.25
CA VAL A 49 9.88 -10.31 2.84
C VAL A 49 9.57 -8.96 3.47
N ILE A 50 9.96 -8.79 4.74
CA ILE A 50 9.71 -7.56 5.50
C ILE A 50 10.98 -6.73 5.56
N HIS A 51 10.88 -5.47 5.12
CA HIS A 51 11.95 -4.46 5.19
C HIS A 51 11.47 -3.22 5.93
N HIS A 52 12.40 -2.53 6.58
CA HIS A 52 12.23 -1.11 6.91
C HIS A 52 12.87 -0.25 5.81
N THR A 53 12.42 1.00 5.66
CA THR A 53 12.90 1.90 4.60
C THR A 53 14.22 2.58 4.92
N ALA A 54 14.67 2.54 6.19
CA ALA A 54 15.74 3.37 6.74
C ALA A 54 15.61 4.88 6.46
N GLY A 55 14.42 5.33 6.05
CA GLY A 55 14.11 6.72 5.74
C GLY A 55 13.39 7.43 6.88
N ALA A 56 12.99 8.68 6.63
CA ALA A 56 12.24 9.47 7.60
C ALA A 56 10.84 8.90 7.86
N TYR A 57 10.44 8.90 9.13
CA TYR A 57 9.09 8.53 9.55
C TYR A 57 8.04 9.53 9.04
N CYS A 58 6.80 9.07 8.89
CA CYS A 58 5.66 9.88 8.47
C CYS A 58 4.41 9.48 9.25
N SER A 59 3.53 10.43 9.57
CA SER A 59 2.33 10.18 10.39
C SER A 59 1.02 10.67 9.76
N THR A 60 1.07 11.25 8.56
CA THR A 60 -0.11 11.70 7.81
C THR A 60 -0.04 11.19 6.38
N GLN A 61 -1.20 11.04 5.73
CA GLN A 61 -1.23 10.57 4.34
C GLN A 61 -0.39 11.46 3.41
N ALA A 62 -0.44 12.78 3.61
CA ALA A 62 0.34 13.74 2.82
C ALA A 62 1.85 13.55 3.02
N ALA A 63 2.31 13.42 4.27
CA ALA A 63 3.71 13.19 4.59
C ALA A 63 4.20 11.82 4.08
N CYS A 64 3.40 10.77 4.26
CA CYS A 64 3.74 9.44 3.79
C CYS A 64 3.76 9.37 2.26
N SER A 65 2.82 10.04 1.58
CA SER A 65 2.86 10.18 0.11
C SER A 65 4.12 10.93 -0.37
N GLN A 66 4.58 11.93 0.39
CA GLN A 66 5.85 12.60 0.08
C GLN A 66 7.05 11.64 0.25
N GLN A 67 7.09 10.84 1.31
CA GLN A 67 8.15 9.84 1.48
C GLN A 67 8.13 8.79 0.37
N MET A 68 6.95 8.34 -0.06
CA MET A 68 6.78 7.45 -1.21
C MET A 68 7.40 8.03 -2.48
N ARG A 69 7.13 9.31 -2.79
CA ARG A 69 7.73 10.01 -3.93
C ARG A 69 9.25 10.14 -3.80
N ASN A 70 9.75 10.49 -2.62
CA ASN A 70 11.20 10.60 -2.37
C ASN A 70 11.91 9.26 -2.63
N MET A 71 11.36 8.16 -2.08
CA MET A 71 11.90 6.81 -2.31
C MET A 71 11.81 6.39 -3.78
N GLN A 72 10.69 6.67 -4.45
CA GLN A 72 10.57 6.37 -5.87
C GLN A 72 11.61 7.14 -6.69
N SER A 73 11.80 8.44 -6.43
CA SER A 73 12.81 9.25 -7.11
C SER A 73 14.22 8.72 -6.88
N TYR A 74 14.59 8.43 -5.63
CA TYR A 74 15.90 7.86 -5.31
C TYR A 74 16.15 6.53 -6.04
N HIS A 75 15.21 5.59 -5.94
CA HIS A 75 15.35 4.28 -6.59
C HIS A 75 15.46 4.39 -8.12
N MET A 76 14.65 5.24 -8.74
CA MET A 76 14.61 5.31 -10.21
C MET A 76 15.68 6.24 -10.81
N ASP A 77 15.99 7.36 -10.16
CA ASP A 77 16.92 8.37 -10.70
C ASP A 77 18.35 8.15 -10.19
N SER A 78 18.53 7.75 -8.93
CA SER A 78 19.86 7.54 -8.36
C SER A 78 20.34 6.10 -8.51
N LEU A 79 19.47 5.10 -8.31
CA LEU A 79 19.85 3.68 -8.45
C LEU A 79 19.54 3.09 -9.85
N GLY A 80 18.87 3.85 -10.71
CA GLY A 80 18.54 3.42 -12.07
C GLY A 80 17.48 2.32 -12.17
N TRP A 81 16.76 2.02 -11.07
CA TRP A 81 15.73 0.98 -11.08
C TRP A 81 14.51 1.37 -11.92
N SER A 82 13.72 0.37 -12.30
CA SER A 82 12.50 0.59 -13.08
C SER A 82 11.39 1.32 -12.33
N ASP A 83 11.37 1.20 -11.00
CA ASP A 83 10.35 1.74 -10.11
C ASP A 83 10.85 1.71 -8.65
N ILE A 84 10.05 2.21 -7.70
CA ILE A 84 10.27 2.01 -6.26
C ILE A 84 10.54 0.54 -5.96
N GLY A 85 11.53 0.25 -5.10
CA GLY A 85 12.03 -1.12 -4.91
C GLY A 85 10.99 -2.11 -4.37
N TYR A 86 10.08 -1.65 -3.50
CA TYR A 86 9.15 -2.48 -2.73
C TYR A 86 7.81 -2.73 -3.44
N ASN A 87 7.16 -3.87 -3.15
CA ASN A 87 5.81 -4.16 -3.62
C ASN A 87 4.76 -3.31 -2.89
N PHE A 88 4.85 -3.25 -1.57
CA PHE A 88 4.00 -2.46 -0.68
C PHE A 88 4.85 -1.82 0.42
N LEU A 89 4.39 -0.68 0.91
CA LEU A 89 4.98 0.01 2.06
C LEU A 89 3.87 0.35 3.04
N ILE A 90 4.22 0.50 4.32
CA ILE A 90 3.27 0.84 5.38
C ILE A 90 3.73 2.16 5.99
N GLY A 91 2.86 3.17 5.95
CA GLY A 91 3.12 4.47 6.57
C GLY A 91 2.91 4.40 8.09
N GLY A 92 3.50 5.35 8.82
CA GLY A 92 3.20 5.51 10.24
C GLY A 92 1.78 6.02 10.51
N ASP A 93 1.07 6.45 9.46
CA ASP A 93 -0.37 6.70 9.47
C ASP A 93 -1.22 5.41 9.41
N GLY A 94 -0.58 4.24 9.39
CA GLY A 94 -1.24 2.93 9.37
C GLY A 94 -1.80 2.51 8.01
N GLN A 95 -1.60 3.30 6.96
CA GLN A 95 -2.10 2.98 5.61
C GLN A 95 -1.07 2.17 4.82
N VAL A 96 -1.57 1.32 3.91
CA VAL A 96 -0.71 0.59 2.97
C VAL A 96 -0.58 1.42 1.69
N TYR A 97 0.64 1.59 1.21
CA TYR A 97 0.97 2.30 -0.02
C TYR A 97 1.42 1.31 -1.07
N GLU A 98 0.77 1.34 -2.23
CA GLU A 98 1.13 0.50 -3.36
C GLU A 98 2.45 0.98 -3.99
N GLY A 99 3.48 0.15 -3.90
CA GLY A 99 4.73 0.33 -4.63
C GLY A 99 4.62 -0.30 -6.02
N ARG A 100 5.28 -1.43 -6.24
CA ARG A 100 5.13 -2.21 -7.49
C ARG A 100 3.84 -3.02 -7.59
N GLY A 101 3.11 -3.17 -6.49
CA GLY A 101 1.84 -3.92 -6.44
C GLY A 101 2.05 -5.43 -6.39
N TRP A 102 0.97 -6.19 -6.58
CA TRP A 102 0.95 -7.64 -6.32
C TRP A 102 1.71 -8.50 -7.33
N SER A 103 1.71 -8.11 -8.61
CA SER A 103 2.12 -8.98 -9.72
C SER A 103 3.47 -8.60 -10.35
N THR A 104 4.09 -7.50 -9.91
CA THR A 104 5.35 -7.00 -10.48
C THR A 104 6.53 -7.33 -9.58
N MET A 105 7.61 -7.86 -10.16
CA MET A 105 8.84 -8.21 -9.46
C MET A 105 9.46 -7.00 -8.77
N GLY A 106 9.80 -7.16 -7.48
CA GLY A 106 10.49 -6.18 -6.65
C GLY A 106 11.97 -5.99 -7.00
N ALA A 107 12.64 -5.09 -6.29
CA ALA A 107 14.10 -4.94 -6.27
C ALA A 107 14.63 -4.85 -4.81
N HIS A 108 13.91 -5.48 -3.88
CA HIS A 108 14.07 -5.29 -2.43
C HIS A 108 14.83 -6.44 -1.74
N ALA A 109 14.83 -7.64 -2.31
CA ALA A 109 15.55 -8.80 -1.82
C ALA A 109 16.09 -9.62 -3.01
N THR A 110 17.40 -9.88 -3.01
CA THR A 110 18.14 -10.61 -4.06
C THR A 110 18.86 -11.81 -3.47
#